data_AF-A0A7L5RRA6-F1
#
_entry.id   AF-A0A7L5RRA6-F1
#
_cell.length_a   1.000
_cell.length_b   1.000
_cell.length_c   1.000
_cell.angle_alpha   90.00
_cell.angle_beta   90.00
_cell.angle_gamma   90.00
#
_symmetry.space_group_name_H-M   'P 1'
#
loop_
_entity.id
_entity.type
_entity.pdbx_description
1 polymer ?
#
loop_
_entity_poly.entity_id
_entity_poly.type
_entity_poly.pdbx_seq_one_letter_code
_entity_poly.pdbx_strand_id
1 'polypeptide(L)'
;MSLRIDAKDLEQAVHAGVLQPGQDQALLAFFASRPQLRGSFQLTHVIYYLGALLVIGALGWLLNEAWMNVGDSALLALGGVYLLSTACIGIVLWRRQHFVPGGLLAAVAVSLVPLVTFAALRLLGLWPQGSEHQGFDDYYHYINSQWLILEVATILGGLLMLRLVPFPFIVMPIALALWFMSMDLGRLFFSGSFGWNDRSLVSLLFGIPVLLVSLWLDGRRQGDFAFWGYLAGLLAFWGGLTMMESNSEIGKLFYCLINLVLMLMAVLLRRPLFMVFGGIGLAGYLGYLARDVFADSLLFPVFVSLIGLGLIALGLLYQKHRDRLTESLRQHLPQSWLDSLPALRR
;
A
#
# COMPACT_ATOMS: atom_id res chain seq x y z
N MET A 1 2.91 -3.72 -21.77
CA MET A 1 3.40 -5.10 -21.51
C MET A 1 4.77 -4.99 -20.82
N SER A 2 5.06 -5.64 -19.67
CA SER A 2 6.45 -5.71 -19.17
C SER A 2 7.04 -7.04 -19.60
N LEU A 3 7.78 -7.06 -20.71
CA LEU A 3 8.59 -8.21 -21.08
C LEU A 3 9.67 -8.39 -20.00
N ARG A 4 9.71 -9.54 -19.33
CA ARG A 4 10.90 -9.99 -18.61
C ARG A 4 11.68 -10.84 -19.60
N ILE A 5 12.88 -10.39 -19.93
CA ILE A 5 13.81 -11.09 -20.81
C ILE A 5 14.88 -11.65 -19.89
N ASP A 6 14.94 -12.98 -19.78
CA ASP A 6 16.01 -13.66 -19.08
C ASP A 6 17.15 -14.02 -20.04
N ALA A 7 18.33 -14.36 -19.49
CA ALA A 7 19.49 -14.76 -20.28
C ALA A 7 19.18 -15.92 -21.25
N LYS A 8 18.30 -16.84 -20.82
CA LYS A 8 17.83 -17.96 -21.66
C LYS A 8 16.98 -17.50 -22.85
N ASP A 9 16.22 -16.42 -22.72
CA ASP A 9 15.42 -15.88 -23.83
C ASP A 9 16.32 -15.23 -24.89
N LEU A 10 17.42 -14.59 -24.46
CA LEU A 10 18.44 -14.05 -25.36
C LEU A 10 19.22 -15.16 -26.08
N GLU A 11 19.58 -16.22 -25.37
CA GLU A 11 20.21 -17.41 -25.94
C GLU A 11 19.29 -18.10 -26.96
N GLN A 12 18.00 -18.24 -26.65
CA GLN A 12 16.99 -18.74 -27.59
C GLN A 12 16.81 -17.82 -28.80
N ALA A 13 16.89 -16.51 -28.62
CA ALA A 13 16.83 -15.55 -29.72
C ALA A 13 18.05 -15.64 -30.66
N VAL A 14 19.23 -15.97 -30.14
CA VAL A 14 20.43 -16.29 -30.95
C VAL A 14 20.22 -17.60 -31.69
N HIS A 15 19.74 -18.65 -31.03
CA HIS A 15 19.44 -19.93 -31.68
C HIS A 15 18.36 -19.82 -32.77
N ALA A 16 17.38 -18.94 -32.57
CA ALA A 16 16.33 -18.67 -33.55
C ALA A 16 16.78 -17.75 -34.70
N GLY A 17 18.04 -17.28 -34.69
CA GLY A 17 18.57 -16.37 -35.71
C GLY A 17 18.00 -14.95 -35.66
N VAL A 18 17.28 -14.60 -34.60
CA VAL A 18 16.76 -13.24 -34.36
C VAL A 18 17.89 -12.31 -33.91
N LEU A 19 18.86 -12.84 -33.15
CA LEU A 19 20.08 -12.14 -32.74
C LEU A 19 21.32 -12.82 -33.33
N GLN A 20 22.37 -12.04 -33.58
CA GLN A 20 23.66 -12.57 -33.99
C GLN A 20 24.44 -13.14 -32.79
N PRO A 21 25.26 -14.19 -32.97
CA PRO A 21 26.11 -14.72 -31.92
C PRO A 21 26.99 -13.64 -31.28
N GLY A 22 26.98 -13.52 -29.94
CA GLY A 22 27.71 -12.50 -29.19
C GLY A 22 26.90 -11.23 -28.88
N GLN A 23 25.76 -11.01 -29.54
CA GLN A 23 24.86 -9.88 -29.20
C GLN A 23 24.10 -10.11 -27.89
N ASP A 24 23.85 -11.37 -27.53
CA ASP A 24 23.30 -11.80 -26.24
C ASP A 24 24.16 -11.30 -25.07
N GLN A 25 25.47 -11.53 -25.12
CA GLN A 25 26.40 -11.08 -24.08
C GLN A 25 26.55 -9.55 -24.05
N ALA A 26 26.59 -8.91 -25.22
CA ALA A 26 26.65 -7.45 -25.31
C ALA A 26 25.39 -6.79 -24.74
N LEU A 27 24.21 -7.36 -25.00
CA LEU A 27 22.94 -6.90 -24.43
C LEU A 27 22.90 -7.12 -22.91
N LEU A 28 23.34 -8.29 -22.43
CA LEU A 28 23.44 -8.56 -20.99
C LEU A 28 24.37 -7.57 -20.29
N ALA A 29 25.55 -7.30 -20.85
CA ALA A 29 26.49 -6.30 -20.33
C ALA A 29 25.89 -4.88 -20.35
N PHE A 30 25.20 -4.52 -21.42
CA PHE A 30 24.49 -3.25 -21.52
C PHE A 30 23.40 -3.10 -20.44
N PHE A 31 22.59 -4.14 -20.21
CA PHE A 31 21.57 -4.12 -19.17
C PHE A 31 22.16 -4.12 -17.76
N ALA A 32 23.30 -4.81 -17.55
CA ALA A 32 24.02 -4.80 -16.27
C ALA A 32 24.67 -3.44 -15.97
N SER A 33 25.11 -2.71 -17.00
CA SER A 33 25.76 -1.40 -16.85
C SER A 33 24.80 -0.25 -16.50
N ARG A 34 23.48 -0.44 -16.65
CA ARG A 34 22.50 0.59 -16.31
C ARG A 34 22.31 0.64 -14.78
N PRO A 35 22.48 1.82 -14.13
CA PRO A 35 22.14 1.97 -12.72
C PRO A 35 20.65 1.63 -12.54
N GLN A 36 20.37 0.52 -11.86
CA GLN A 36 19.00 0.04 -11.69
C GLN A 36 18.26 1.00 -10.75
N LEU A 37 17.43 1.88 -11.30
CA LEU A 37 16.47 2.68 -10.53
C LEU A 37 15.39 1.81 -9.85
N ARG A 38 15.24 0.56 -10.30
CA ARG A 38 14.28 -0.40 -9.76
C ARG A 38 15.00 -1.39 -8.87
N GLY A 39 14.48 -1.58 -7.65
CA GLY A 39 14.88 -2.70 -6.82
C GLY A 39 14.53 -4.00 -7.55
N SER A 40 15.55 -4.71 -8.02
CA SER A 40 15.40 -6.11 -8.39
C SER A 40 15.27 -6.93 -7.10
N PHE A 41 14.60 -8.08 -7.18
CA PHE A 41 14.53 -9.03 -6.06
C PHE A 41 15.90 -9.71 -5.88
N GLN A 42 16.90 -8.91 -5.52
CA GLN A 42 18.26 -9.31 -5.22
C GLN A 42 18.41 -9.32 -3.69
N LEU A 43 19.20 -10.25 -3.18
CA LEU A 43 19.47 -10.40 -1.76
C LEU A 43 19.90 -9.08 -1.10
N THR A 44 20.67 -8.26 -1.81
CA THR A 44 21.11 -6.94 -1.35
C THR A 44 19.94 -6.00 -1.04
N HIS A 45 18.90 -5.97 -1.89
CA HIS A 45 17.71 -5.17 -1.64
C HIS A 45 16.98 -5.69 -0.41
N VAL A 46 16.79 -7.01 -0.30
CA VAL A 46 16.14 -7.63 0.87
C VAL A 46 16.86 -7.25 2.16
N ILE A 47 18.20 -7.31 2.19
CA ILE A 47 19.02 -6.91 3.34
C ILE A 47 18.80 -5.44 3.67
N TYR A 48 18.79 -4.55 2.67
CA TYR A 48 18.57 -3.13 2.90
C TYR A 48 17.17 -2.83 3.46
N TYR A 49 16.11 -3.40 2.87
CA TYR A 49 14.74 -3.21 3.35
C TYR A 49 14.54 -3.81 4.75
N LEU A 50 15.10 -5.00 5.02
CA LEU A 50 15.09 -5.61 6.34
C LEU A 50 15.81 -4.73 7.37
N GLY A 51 17.00 -4.21 7.02
CA GLY A 51 17.75 -3.29 7.86
C GLY A 51 16.94 -2.03 8.18
N ALA A 52 16.26 -1.43 7.20
CA ALA A 52 15.40 -0.28 7.43
C ALA A 52 14.24 -0.59 8.37
N LEU A 53 13.58 -1.74 8.21
CA LEU A 53 12.50 -2.18 9.10
C LEU A 53 13.00 -2.43 10.53
N LEU A 54 14.17 -3.06 10.68
CA LEU A 54 14.81 -3.25 11.99
C LEU A 54 15.15 -1.91 12.65
N VAL A 55 15.65 -0.93 11.89
CA VAL A 55 15.91 0.41 12.41
C VAL A 55 14.62 1.09 12.86
N ILE A 56 13.54 1.04 12.07
CA ILE A 56 12.24 1.60 12.46
C ILE A 56 11.73 0.95 13.75
N GLY A 57 11.77 -0.39 13.84
CA GLY A 57 11.32 -1.13 15.03
C GLY A 57 12.18 -0.85 16.26
N ALA A 58 13.51 -0.88 16.12
CA ALA A 58 14.45 -0.63 17.21
C ALA A 58 14.37 0.82 17.71
N LEU A 59 14.21 1.79 16.82
CA LEU A 59 14.02 3.19 17.22
C LEU A 59 12.66 3.39 17.89
N GLY A 60 11.60 2.74 17.42
CA GLY A 60 10.31 2.74 18.11
C GLY A 60 10.43 2.25 19.55
N TRP A 61 11.13 1.13 19.75
CA TRP A 61 11.42 0.60 21.09
C TRP A 61 12.25 1.56 21.93
N LEU A 62 13.41 1.98 21.43
CA LEU A 62 14.36 2.83 22.15
C LEU A 62 13.70 4.13 22.60
N LEU A 63 12.92 4.74 21.72
CA LEU A 63 12.28 6.01 22.00
C LEU A 63 11.11 5.82 22.97
N ASN A 64 10.38 4.71 22.90
CA ASN A 64 9.40 4.35 23.93
C ASN A 64 10.07 4.19 25.32
N GLU A 65 11.20 3.49 25.42
CA GLU A 65 11.95 3.35 26.66
C GLU A 65 12.52 4.68 27.17
N ALA A 66 13.07 5.50 26.27
CA ALA A 66 13.57 6.83 26.62
C ALA A 66 12.45 7.72 27.19
N TRP A 67 11.26 7.62 26.60
CA TRP A 67 10.09 8.34 27.08
C TRP A 67 9.66 7.86 28.47
N MET A 68 9.54 6.55 28.68
CA MET A 68 9.08 5.98 29.95
C MET A 68 10.07 6.21 31.11
N ASN A 69 11.38 6.17 30.84
CA ASN A 69 12.39 6.22 31.90
C ASN A 69 13.02 7.61 32.12
N VAL A 70 13.06 8.46 31.08
CA VAL A 70 13.79 9.74 31.13
C VAL A 70 12.86 10.94 30.90
N GLY A 71 11.75 10.74 30.18
CA GLY A 71 10.71 11.75 29.97
C GLY A 71 10.73 12.43 28.60
N ASP A 72 9.80 13.37 28.41
CA ASP A 72 9.50 14.00 27.11
C ASP A 72 10.70 14.75 26.48
N SER A 73 11.58 15.32 27.31
CA SER A 73 12.77 16.05 26.84
C SER A 73 13.82 15.14 26.20
N ALA A 74 14.05 13.97 26.78
CA ALA A 74 14.94 12.96 26.22
C ALA A 74 14.36 12.36 24.93
N LEU A 75 13.04 12.12 24.90
CA LEU A 75 12.35 11.69 23.70
C LEU A 75 12.54 12.69 22.55
N LEU A 76 12.33 13.99 22.80
CA LEU A 76 12.51 15.03 21.78
C LEU A 76 13.96 15.13 21.31
N ALA A 77 14.92 15.13 22.24
CA ALA A 77 16.33 15.26 21.92
C ALA A 77 16.84 14.08 21.09
N LEU A 78 16.60 12.85 21.54
CA LEU A 78 17.02 11.64 20.83
C LEU A 78 16.28 11.48 19.52
N GLY A 79 14.96 11.63 19.52
CA GLY A 79 14.13 11.54 18.32
C GLY A 79 14.55 12.57 17.27
N GLY A 80 14.80 13.82 17.69
CA GLY A 80 15.27 14.89 16.81
C GLY A 80 16.64 14.59 16.21
N VAL A 81 17.59 14.10 17.00
CA VAL A 81 18.92 13.70 16.52
C VAL A 81 18.82 12.57 15.50
N TYR A 82 18.02 11.53 15.76
CA TYR A 82 17.83 10.42 14.81
C TYR A 82 17.12 10.88 13.54
N LEU A 83 16.08 11.71 13.64
CA LEU A 83 15.37 12.27 12.50
C LEU A 83 16.31 13.08 11.62
N LEU A 84 17.06 14.04 12.20
CA LEU A 84 17.96 14.91 11.45
C LEU A 84 19.14 14.13 10.85
N SER A 85 19.74 13.21 11.60
CA SER A 85 20.86 12.42 11.11
C SER A 85 20.45 11.47 9.97
N THR A 86 19.35 10.71 10.13
CA THR A 86 18.85 9.84 9.06
C THR A 86 18.38 10.62 7.83
N ALA A 87 17.73 11.77 8.01
CA ALA A 87 17.36 12.67 6.91
C ALA A 87 18.60 13.19 6.16
N CYS A 88 19.59 13.71 6.89
CA CYS A 88 20.80 14.27 6.29
C CYS A 88 21.60 13.20 5.55
N ILE A 89 21.87 12.05 6.19
CA ILE A 89 22.60 10.94 5.58
C ILE A 89 21.82 10.40 4.37
N GLY A 90 20.49 10.27 4.47
CA GLY A 90 19.63 9.85 3.37
C GLY A 90 19.74 10.76 2.15
N ILE A 91 19.66 12.08 2.36
CA ILE A 91 19.81 13.08 1.30
C ILE A 91 21.22 13.05 0.69
N VAL A 92 22.27 12.93 1.51
CA VAL A 92 23.66 12.86 1.03
C VAL A 92 23.89 11.62 0.19
N LEU A 93 23.43 10.44 0.64
CA LEU A 93 23.53 9.20 -0.12
C LEU A 93 22.74 9.26 -1.43
N TRP A 94 21.55 9.85 -1.40
CA TRP A 94 20.73 10.04 -2.59
C TRP A 94 21.45 10.90 -3.64
N ARG A 95 22.05 12.03 -3.22
CA ARG A 95 22.84 12.91 -4.11
C ARG A 95 24.08 12.22 -4.68
N ARG A 96 24.65 11.24 -3.96
CA ARG A 96 25.76 10.40 -4.41
C ARG A 96 25.32 9.19 -5.26
N GLN A 97 24.07 9.16 -5.72
CA GLN A 97 23.49 8.08 -6.53
C GLN A 97 23.35 6.73 -5.82
N HIS A 98 23.48 6.68 -4.49
CA HIS A 98 23.11 5.51 -3.69
C HIS A 98 21.61 5.55 -3.38
N PHE A 99 20.78 5.37 -4.41
CA PHE A 99 19.33 5.62 -4.35
C PHE A 99 18.60 4.75 -3.33
N VAL A 100 18.90 3.44 -3.28
CA VAL A 100 18.21 2.50 -2.37
C VAL A 100 18.50 2.83 -0.89
N PRO A 101 19.76 2.84 -0.41
CA PRO A 101 20.02 3.15 0.99
C PRO A 101 19.65 4.60 1.36
N GLY A 102 19.85 5.56 0.45
CA GLY A 102 19.44 6.95 0.67
C GLY A 102 17.92 7.10 0.84
N GLY A 103 17.16 6.42 -0.03
CA GLY A 103 15.70 6.39 0.03
C GLY A 103 15.15 5.69 1.28
N LEU A 104 15.82 4.63 1.75
CA LEU A 104 15.43 3.93 2.97
C LEU A 104 15.67 4.77 4.22
N LEU A 105 16.82 5.43 4.35
CA LEU A 105 17.08 6.34 5.46
C LEU A 105 16.12 7.54 5.46
N ALA A 106 15.77 8.04 4.28
CA ALA A 106 14.74 9.06 4.15
C ALA A 106 13.36 8.57 4.64
N ALA A 107 13.00 7.31 4.37
CA ALA A 107 11.77 6.72 4.89
C ALA A 107 11.81 6.55 6.42
N VAL A 108 12.94 6.08 6.96
CA VAL A 108 13.17 6.02 8.42
C VAL A 108 12.97 7.39 9.06
N ALA A 109 13.54 8.45 8.47
CA ALA A 109 13.39 9.81 8.97
C ALA A 109 11.91 10.24 9.01
N VAL A 110 11.14 9.93 7.97
CA VAL A 110 9.70 10.25 7.92
C VAL A 110 8.91 9.45 8.97
N SER A 111 9.27 8.18 9.21
CA SER A 111 8.68 7.36 10.28
C SER A 111 8.93 7.89 11.69
N LEU A 112 9.96 8.74 11.89
CA LEU A 112 10.25 9.37 13.18
C LEU A 112 9.49 10.69 13.41
N VAL A 113 8.94 11.29 12.35
CA VAL A 113 8.18 12.55 12.43
C VAL A 113 7.05 12.54 13.46
N PRO A 114 6.15 11.53 13.51
CA PRO A 114 5.04 11.56 14.46
C PRO A 114 5.54 11.57 15.91
N LEU A 115 6.61 10.81 16.18
CA LEU A 115 7.16 10.72 17.53
C LEU A 115 7.85 12.01 18.00
N VAL A 116 8.64 12.64 17.12
CA VAL A 116 9.27 13.93 17.41
C VAL A 116 8.21 15.02 17.58
N THR A 117 7.16 14.99 16.75
CA THR A 117 6.04 15.94 16.84
C THR A 117 5.30 15.76 18.17
N PHE A 118 5.02 14.52 18.56
CA PHE A 118 4.40 14.20 19.84
C PHE A 118 5.20 14.74 21.03
N ALA A 119 6.51 14.47 21.07
CA ALA A 119 7.38 14.96 22.13
C ALA A 119 7.41 16.50 22.20
N ALA A 120 7.43 17.17 21.04
CA ALA A 120 7.39 18.62 20.98
C ALA A 120 6.05 19.19 21.49
N LEU A 121 4.92 18.60 21.09
CA LEU A 121 3.59 19.05 21.56
C LEU A 121 3.44 18.90 23.07
N ARG A 122 3.97 17.81 23.65
CA ARG A 122 3.96 17.59 25.10
C ARG A 122 4.79 18.64 25.85
N LEU A 123 6.01 18.91 25.39
CA LEU A 123 6.88 19.91 26.02
C LEU A 123 6.34 21.33 25.93
N LEU A 124 5.62 21.65 24.84
CA LEU A 124 4.97 22.95 24.66
C LEU A 124 3.67 23.07 25.47
N GLY A 125 3.24 22.03 26.18
CA GLY A 125 1.97 22.01 26.92
C GLY A 125 0.74 22.07 26.00
N LEU A 126 0.90 21.81 24.70
CA LEU A 126 -0.18 21.79 23.70
C LEU A 126 -0.88 20.42 23.64
N TRP A 127 -0.28 19.40 24.26
CA TRP A 127 -0.90 18.11 24.48
C TRP A 127 -1.76 18.15 25.75
N PRO A 128 -3.01 17.65 25.73
CA PRO A 128 -3.94 17.80 26.83
C PRO A 128 -3.43 17.02 28.04
N GLN A 129 -3.24 17.73 29.15
CA GLN A 129 -2.80 17.14 30.41
C GLN A 129 -3.99 16.45 31.07
N GLY A 130 -3.88 15.13 31.24
CA GLY A 130 -4.93 14.24 31.76
C GLY A 130 -4.64 12.76 31.55
N SER A 131 -3.72 12.41 30.64
CA SER A 131 -3.19 11.05 30.48
C SER A 131 -1.92 10.86 31.32
N GLU A 132 -2.03 11.08 32.62
CA GLU A 132 -0.96 10.75 33.56
C GLU A 132 -0.90 9.21 33.74
N HIS A 133 0.23 8.62 33.33
CA HIS A 133 0.70 7.30 33.77
C HIS A 133 -0.09 6.03 33.38
N GLN A 134 -0.30 5.74 32.09
CA GLN A 134 -0.54 4.35 31.66
C GLN A 134 0.22 4.10 30.34
N GLY A 135 1.01 3.02 30.27
CA GLY A 135 2.04 2.79 29.24
C GLY A 135 1.51 2.68 27.81
N PHE A 136 2.39 2.26 26.88
CA PHE A 136 2.09 2.08 25.45
C PHE A 136 0.89 1.13 25.16
N ASP A 137 0.40 0.40 26.17
CA ASP A 137 -0.77 -0.47 26.06
C ASP A 137 -2.11 0.30 26.07
N ASP A 138 -2.16 1.52 26.62
CA ASP A 138 -3.37 2.38 26.62
C ASP A 138 -3.38 3.39 25.43
N TYR A 139 -2.45 3.20 24.49
CA TYR A 139 -2.22 3.97 23.25
C TYR A 139 -3.46 4.07 22.34
N TYR A 140 -4.45 3.21 22.51
CA TYR A 140 -5.63 3.12 21.62
C TYR A 140 -6.95 3.61 22.23
N HIS A 141 -7.02 3.96 23.52
CA HIS A 141 -8.31 4.19 24.17
C HIS A 141 -8.77 5.65 24.30
N TYR A 142 -7.85 6.63 24.29
CA TYR A 142 -8.17 8.07 24.41
C TYR A 142 -7.68 8.86 23.20
N ILE A 143 -8.42 8.74 22.09
CA ILE A 143 -8.13 9.40 20.81
C ILE A 143 -8.74 10.81 20.82
N ASN A 144 -7.91 11.81 21.15
CA ASN A 144 -8.19 13.25 21.02
C ASN A 144 -7.90 13.79 19.60
N SER A 145 -8.48 14.95 19.24
CA SER A 145 -8.22 15.62 17.96
C SER A 145 -6.75 16.01 17.71
N GLN A 146 -5.89 16.02 18.74
CA GLN A 146 -4.45 16.25 18.56
C GLN A 146 -3.71 15.09 17.91
N TRP A 147 -4.29 13.88 17.86
CA TRP A 147 -3.71 12.78 17.09
C TRP A 147 -3.58 13.18 15.63
N LEU A 148 -4.62 13.81 15.05
CA LEU A 148 -4.64 14.37 13.69
C LEU A 148 -3.39 15.21 13.34
N ILE A 149 -2.81 15.90 14.33
CA ILE A 149 -1.61 16.74 14.15
C ILE A 149 -0.40 15.87 13.81
N LEU A 150 -0.28 14.68 14.40
CA LEU A 150 0.79 13.73 14.14
C LEU A 150 0.71 13.15 12.73
N GLU A 151 -0.49 12.77 12.26
CA GLU A 151 -0.63 12.26 10.88
C GLU A 151 -0.38 13.38 9.88
N VAL A 152 -0.91 14.59 10.10
CA VAL A 152 -0.66 15.74 9.23
C VAL A 152 0.83 16.10 9.19
N ALA A 153 1.51 16.14 10.34
CA ALA A 153 2.95 16.37 10.39
C ALA A 153 3.73 15.31 9.60
N THR A 154 3.35 14.04 9.74
CA THR A 154 3.96 12.92 9.01
C THR A 154 3.74 13.02 7.50
N ILE A 155 2.52 13.38 7.06
CA ILE A 155 2.19 13.60 5.65
C ILE A 155 3.03 14.77 5.10
N LEU A 156 3.07 15.91 5.80
CA LEU A 156 3.85 17.07 5.37
C LEU A 156 5.36 16.77 5.33
N GLY A 157 5.90 16.10 6.35
CA GLY A 157 7.29 15.66 6.41
C GLY A 157 7.63 14.67 5.29
N GLY A 158 6.73 13.73 5.02
CA GLY A 158 6.86 12.78 3.92
C GLY A 158 6.81 13.44 2.54
N LEU A 159 5.89 14.39 2.33
CA LEU A 159 5.80 15.15 1.07
C LEU A 159 7.05 16.02 0.85
N LEU A 160 7.56 16.65 1.90
CA LEU A 160 8.82 17.39 1.86
C LEU A 160 9.98 16.44 1.50
N MET A 161 10.07 15.30 2.16
CA MET A 161 11.12 14.32 1.90
C MET A 161 11.03 13.75 0.47
N LEU A 162 9.83 13.49 -0.05
CA LEU A 162 9.62 13.05 -1.43
C LEU A 162 10.07 14.08 -2.47
N ARG A 163 10.07 15.37 -2.13
CA ARG A 163 10.64 16.41 -3.02
C ARG A 163 12.16 16.38 -3.04
N LEU A 164 12.80 16.01 -1.93
CA LEU A 164 14.26 15.94 -1.81
C LEU A 164 14.83 14.61 -2.31
N VAL A 165 14.10 13.53 -2.02
CA VAL A 165 14.46 12.13 -2.25
C VAL A 165 13.23 11.44 -2.85
N PRO A 166 13.04 11.47 -4.17
CA PRO A 166 11.89 10.85 -4.83
C PRO A 166 12.03 9.32 -4.83
N PHE A 167 11.79 8.70 -3.67
CA PHE A 167 11.87 7.26 -3.46
C PHE A 167 10.50 6.70 -3.04
N PRO A 168 9.96 5.67 -3.74
CA PRO A 168 8.61 5.16 -3.49
C PRO A 168 8.36 4.66 -2.06
N PHE A 169 9.37 4.12 -1.37
CA PHE A 169 9.20 3.59 -0.02
C PHE A 169 8.87 4.66 1.02
N ILE A 170 9.19 5.94 0.76
CA ILE A 170 8.78 7.06 1.64
C ILE A 170 7.26 7.22 1.67
N VAL A 171 6.54 6.75 0.63
CA VAL A 171 5.08 6.76 0.63
C VAL A 171 4.52 5.80 1.69
N MET A 172 5.28 4.80 2.16
CA MET A 172 4.84 3.85 3.19
C MET A 172 4.43 4.54 4.50
N PRO A 173 5.26 5.35 5.17
CA PRO A 173 4.85 6.05 6.39
C PRO A 173 3.74 7.09 6.13
N ILE A 174 3.68 7.70 4.94
CA ILE A 174 2.58 8.61 4.56
C ILE A 174 1.26 7.83 4.45
N ALA A 175 1.30 6.68 3.80
CA ALA A 175 0.16 5.79 3.63
C ALA A 175 -0.35 5.29 4.98
N LEU A 176 0.56 4.92 5.89
CA LEU A 176 0.23 4.55 7.25
C LEU A 176 -0.44 5.71 8.00
N ALA A 177 0.12 6.92 7.91
CA ALA A 177 -0.49 8.12 8.49
C ALA A 177 -1.88 8.42 7.92
N LEU A 178 -2.08 8.28 6.61
CA LEU A 178 -3.41 8.43 5.99
C LEU A 178 -4.41 7.40 6.50
N TRP A 179 -3.99 6.15 6.72
CA TRP A 179 -4.85 5.12 7.29
C TRP A 179 -5.20 5.39 8.75
N PHE A 180 -4.25 5.84 9.59
CA PHE A 180 -4.56 6.29 10.95
C PHE A 180 -5.52 7.48 10.95
N MET A 181 -5.26 8.47 10.09
CA MET A 181 -6.11 9.65 9.94
C MET A 181 -7.57 9.27 9.61
N SER A 182 -7.79 8.19 8.84
CA SER A 182 -9.16 7.72 8.53
C SER A 182 -9.91 7.21 9.76
N MET A 183 -9.20 6.61 10.72
CA MET A 183 -9.79 6.14 11.98
C MET A 183 -10.10 7.31 12.94
N ASP A 184 -9.24 8.33 12.95
CA ASP A 184 -9.37 9.46 13.87
C ASP A 184 -10.39 10.51 13.40
N LEU A 185 -10.52 10.69 12.08
CA LEU A 185 -11.47 11.64 11.46
C LEU A 185 -12.92 11.40 11.87
N GLY A 186 -13.31 10.16 12.16
CA GLY A 186 -14.72 9.85 12.41
C GLY A 186 -15.30 10.54 13.64
N ARG A 187 -14.50 10.84 14.66
CA ARG A 187 -14.98 11.58 15.84
C ARG A 187 -15.10 13.08 15.62
N LEU A 188 -14.43 13.64 14.61
CA LEU A 188 -14.58 15.06 14.25
C LEU A 188 -15.95 15.35 13.60
N PHE A 189 -16.50 14.38 12.87
CA PHE A 189 -17.79 14.52 12.20
C PHE A 189 -18.98 14.11 13.08
N PHE A 190 -18.76 13.28 14.11
CA PHE A 190 -19.83 12.77 14.97
C PHE A 190 -19.60 13.17 16.44
N SER A 191 -20.37 14.15 16.92
CA SER A 191 -20.33 14.65 18.30
C SER A 191 -21.15 13.80 19.30
N GLY A 192 -21.73 12.68 18.87
CA GLY A 192 -22.64 11.82 19.64
C GLY A 192 -22.09 10.42 19.91
N SER A 193 -22.97 9.43 20.11
CA SER A 193 -22.59 8.01 20.30
C SER A 193 -21.93 7.46 19.05
N PHE A 194 -20.60 7.53 18.99
CA PHE A 194 -19.79 7.10 17.87
C PHE A 194 -19.71 5.57 17.82
N GLY A 195 -20.64 4.97 17.08
CA GLY A 195 -20.76 3.53 16.94
C GLY A 195 -19.65 2.94 16.06
N TRP A 196 -19.54 1.61 16.10
CA TRP A 196 -18.63 0.87 15.21
C TRP A 196 -18.95 1.12 13.72
N ASN A 197 -20.24 1.23 13.40
CA ASN A 197 -20.68 1.44 12.03
C ASN A 197 -20.30 2.83 11.47
N ASP A 198 -20.31 3.86 12.31
CA ASP A 198 -19.93 5.22 11.92
C ASP A 198 -18.42 5.29 11.60
N ARG A 199 -17.59 4.58 12.38
CA ARG A 199 -16.14 4.41 12.11
C ARG A 199 -15.91 3.74 10.75
N SER A 200 -16.62 2.64 10.53
CA SER A 200 -16.56 1.87 9.29
C SER A 200 -16.97 2.72 8.09
N LEU A 201 -18.03 3.52 8.21
CA LEU A 201 -18.48 4.43 7.15
C LEU A 201 -17.46 5.53 6.85
N VAL A 202 -16.88 6.15 7.87
CA VAL A 202 -15.86 7.21 7.68
C VAL A 202 -14.61 6.62 7.02
N SER A 203 -14.14 5.47 7.48
CA SER A 203 -13.00 4.76 6.87
C SER A 203 -13.29 4.40 5.41
N LEU A 204 -14.51 3.91 5.12
CA LEU A 204 -14.96 3.60 3.77
C LEU A 204 -14.92 4.83 2.87
N LEU A 205 -15.53 5.93 3.30
CA LEU A 205 -15.61 7.18 2.53
C LEU A 205 -14.23 7.83 2.37
N PHE A 206 -13.35 7.72 3.37
CA PHE A 206 -11.98 8.24 3.31
C PHE A 206 -11.07 7.44 2.39
N GLY A 207 -11.26 6.12 2.30
CA GLY A 207 -10.49 5.29 1.38
C GLY A 207 -10.68 5.68 -0.10
N ILE A 208 -11.87 6.14 -0.49
CA ILE A 208 -12.19 6.54 -1.87
C ILE A 208 -11.28 7.67 -2.39
N PRO A 209 -11.18 8.86 -1.76
CA PRO A 209 -10.29 9.92 -2.24
C PRO A 209 -8.82 9.49 -2.23
N VAL A 210 -8.38 8.68 -1.26
CA VAL A 210 -7.00 8.14 -1.24
C VAL A 210 -6.75 7.25 -2.46
N LEU A 211 -7.70 6.39 -2.83
CA LEU A 211 -7.63 5.57 -4.04
C LEU A 211 -7.64 6.41 -5.32
N LEU A 212 -8.47 7.46 -5.38
CA LEU A 212 -8.55 8.36 -6.53
C LEU A 212 -7.25 9.16 -6.71
N VAL A 213 -6.66 9.67 -5.63
CA VAL A 213 -5.36 10.35 -5.65
C VAL A 213 -4.26 9.37 -6.07
N SER A 214 -4.29 8.14 -5.57
CA SER A 214 -3.33 7.09 -5.95
C SER A 214 -3.43 6.73 -7.43
N LEU A 215 -4.65 6.62 -7.96
CA LEU A 215 -4.93 6.42 -9.38
C LEU A 215 -4.46 7.59 -10.24
N TRP A 216 -4.65 8.82 -9.76
CA TRP A 216 -4.17 10.01 -10.45
C TRP A 216 -2.63 10.05 -10.51
N LEU A 217 -1.95 9.62 -9.43
CA LEU A 217 -0.48 9.53 -9.38
C LEU A 217 0.08 8.35 -10.18
N ASP A 218 -0.73 7.31 -10.42
CA ASP A 218 -0.33 6.09 -11.10
C ASP A 218 0.13 6.38 -12.54
N GLY A 219 1.32 5.89 -12.91
CA GLY A 219 1.93 6.08 -14.22
C GLY A 219 2.52 7.48 -14.51
N ARG A 220 2.44 8.46 -13.59
CA ARG A 220 3.00 9.81 -13.79
C ARG A 220 4.48 9.95 -13.46
N ARG A 221 5.06 9.03 -12.68
CA ARG A 221 6.47 9.07 -12.27
C ARG A 221 7.16 7.73 -12.51
N GLN A 222 8.48 7.78 -12.71
CA GLN A 222 9.29 6.57 -12.80
C GLN A 222 9.42 5.94 -11.40
N GLY A 223 8.78 4.80 -11.21
CA GLY A 223 8.75 4.08 -9.92
C GLY A 223 7.32 3.90 -9.40
N ASP A 224 7.12 2.92 -8.52
CA ASP A 224 5.79 2.55 -8.06
C ASP A 224 5.37 3.35 -6.80
N PHE A 225 5.19 4.66 -6.96
CA PHE A 225 4.75 5.54 -5.87
C PHE A 225 3.28 5.31 -5.48
N ALA A 226 2.46 4.82 -6.41
CA ALA A 226 1.03 4.62 -6.18
C ALA A 226 0.75 3.38 -5.33
N PHE A 227 1.66 2.39 -5.28
CA PHE A 227 1.46 1.14 -4.53
C PHE A 227 1.05 1.36 -3.07
N TRP A 228 1.82 2.16 -2.32
CA TRP A 228 1.55 2.42 -0.91
C TRP A 228 0.26 3.22 -0.71
N GLY A 229 -0.03 4.15 -1.62
CA GLY A 229 -1.30 4.88 -1.62
C GLY A 229 -2.51 3.96 -1.86
N TYR A 230 -2.41 3.02 -2.82
CA TYR A 230 -3.43 2.00 -3.03
C TYR A 230 -3.59 1.09 -1.81
N LEU A 231 -2.50 0.74 -1.13
CA LEU A 231 -2.55 -0.07 0.08
C LEU A 231 -3.30 0.64 1.21
N ALA A 232 -2.95 1.89 1.52
CA ALA A 232 -3.68 2.66 2.52
C ALA A 232 -5.13 2.90 2.14
N GLY A 233 -5.39 3.28 0.88
CA GLY A 233 -6.74 3.49 0.38
C GLY A 233 -7.60 2.23 0.44
N LEU A 234 -7.03 1.06 0.09
CA LEU A 234 -7.73 -0.23 0.19
C LEU A 234 -7.92 -0.65 1.64
N LEU A 235 -6.92 -0.50 2.52
CA LEU A 235 -7.08 -0.80 3.95
C LEU A 235 -8.19 0.04 4.58
N ALA A 236 -8.26 1.34 4.26
CA ALA A 236 -9.34 2.21 4.75
C ALA A 236 -10.70 1.85 4.12
N PHE A 237 -10.77 1.73 2.79
CA PHE A 237 -12.00 1.46 2.05
C PHE A 237 -12.57 0.07 2.36
N TRP A 238 -11.77 -0.97 2.12
CA TRP A 238 -12.17 -2.36 2.29
C TRP A 238 -12.28 -2.71 3.77
N GLY A 239 -11.38 -2.21 4.62
CA GLY A 239 -11.48 -2.40 6.06
C GLY A 239 -12.79 -1.83 6.63
N GLY A 240 -13.14 -0.60 6.24
CA GLY A 240 -14.43 -0.01 6.60
C GLY A 240 -15.61 -0.81 6.06
N LEU A 241 -15.55 -1.24 4.80
CA LEU A 241 -16.61 -2.04 4.18
C LEU A 241 -16.83 -3.39 4.86
N THR A 242 -15.77 -4.12 5.21
CA THR A 242 -15.84 -5.46 5.81
C THR A 242 -16.21 -5.42 7.29
N MET A 243 -15.82 -4.36 8.00
CA MET A 243 -16.17 -4.17 9.42
C MET A 243 -17.56 -3.56 9.61
N MET A 244 -18.19 -3.06 8.55
CA MET A 244 -19.56 -2.54 8.58
C MET A 244 -20.55 -3.68 8.81
N GLU A 245 -21.26 -3.66 9.94
CA GLU A 245 -22.28 -4.66 10.25
C GLU A 245 -23.54 -4.40 9.42
N SER A 246 -23.98 -5.44 8.69
CA SER A 246 -25.24 -5.40 7.95
C SER A 246 -26.08 -6.63 8.29
N ASN A 247 -27.21 -6.39 8.96
CA ASN A 247 -28.23 -7.41 9.21
C ASN A 247 -29.08 -7.73 7.98
N SER A 248 -28.85 -7.03 6.86
CA SER A 248 -29.61 -7.23 5.61
C SER A 248 -28.86 -8.13 4.63
N GLU A 249 -29.56 -9.12 4.05
CA GLU A 249 -29.05 -9.95 2.94
C GLU A 249 -28.71 -9.10 1.70
N ILE A 250 -29.45 -8.01 1.46
CA ILE A 250 -29.16 -7.08 0.36
C ILE A 250 -27.81 -6.41 0.59
N GLY A 251 -27.50 -6.03 1.83
CA GLY A 251 -26.18 -5.47 2.17
C GLY A 251 -25.04 -6.46 1.93
N LYS A 252 -25.26 -7.74 2.27
CA LYS A 252 -24.29 -8.82 2.01
C LYS A 252 -24.12 -9.08 0.50
N LEU A 253 -25.18 -8.96 -0.29
CA LEU A 253 -25.10 -9.02 -1.76
C LEU A 253 -24.29 -7.85 -2.34
N PHE A 254 -24.53 -6.62 -1.89
CA PHE A 254 -23.73 -5.46 -2.29
C PHE A 254 -22.26 -5.61 -1.88
N TYR A 255 -21.99 -6.16 -0.71
CA TYR A 255 -20.63 -6.50 -0.28
C TYR A 255 -19.94 -7.46 -1.26
N CYS A 256 -20.63 -8.52 -1.70
CA CYS A 256 -20.13 -9.43 -2.72
C CYS A 256 -19.86 -8.69 -4.06
N LEU A 257 -20.82 -7.87 -4.52
CA LEU A 257 -20.69 -7.11 -5.75
C LEU A 257 -19.50 -6.14 -5.72
N ILE A 258 -19.30 -5.42 -4.62
CA ILE A 258 -18.16 -4.51 -4.46
C ILE A 258 -16.84 -5.27 -4.52
N ASN A 259 -16.74 -6.45 -3.88
CA ASN A 259 -15.55 -7.27 -3.96
C ASN A 259 -15.28 -7.80 -5.39
N LEU A 260 -16.31 -8.16 -6.13
CA LEU A 260 -16.18 -8.50 -7.56
C LEU A 260 -15.71 -7.30 -8.40
N VAL A 261 -16.19 -6.08 -8.10
CA VAL A 261 -15.70 -4.85 -8.73
C VAL A 261 -14.22 -4.61 -8.40
N LEU A 262 -13.79 -4.82 -7.15
CA LEU A 262 -12.36 -4.75 -6.79
C LEU A 262 -11.54 -5.76 -7.61
N MET A 263 -12.02 -6.99 -7.75
CA MET A 263 -11.36 -8.00 -8.58
C MET A 263 -11.25 -7.57 -10.05
N LEU A 264 -12.29 -6.97 -10.62
CA LEU A 264 -12.27 -6.42 -11.98
C LEU A 264 -11.28 -5.24 -12.10
N MET A 265 -11.25 -4.34 -11.12
CA MET A 265 -10.31 -3.23 -11.05
C MET A 265 -8.86 -3.72 -10.99
N ALA A 266 -8.59 -4.87 -10.36
CA ALA A 266 -7.26 -5.47 -10.33
C ALA A 266 -6.73 -5.78 -11.74
N VAL A 267 -7.59 -6.34 -12.59
CA VAL A 267 -7.27 -6.63 -13.99
C VAL A 267 -7.12 -5.33 -14.79
N LEU A 268 -8.05 -4.40 -14.60
CA LEU A 268 -8.13 -3.14 -15.35
C LEU A 268 -6.94 -2.20 -15.07
N LEU A 269 -6.53 -2.10 -13.81
CA LEU A 269 -5.40 -1.29 -13.37
C LEU A 269 -4.06 -2.05 -13.44
N ARG A 270 -4.09 -3.37 -13.69
CA ARG A 270 -2.93 -4.28 -13.55
C ARG A 270 -2.29 -4.19 -12.15
N ARG A 271 -3.13 -4.02 -11.12
CA ARG A 271 -2.72 -3.88 -9.71
C ARG A 271 -3.18 -5.11 -8.93
N PRO A 272 -2.29 -6.06 -8.59
CA PRO A 272 -2.67 -7.32 -7.93
C PRO A 272 -3.25 -7.10 -6.53
N LEU A 273 -2.96 -5.95 -5.91
CA LEU A 273 -3.46 -5.62 -4.58
C LEU A 273 -5.00 -5.65 -4.50
N PHE A 274 -5.69 -5.11 -5.51
CA PHE A 274 -7.15 -5.14 -5.58
C PHE A 274 -7.71 -6.58 -5.68
N MET A 275 -6.96 -7.50 -6.32
CA MET A 275 -7.32 -8.91 -6.43
C MET A 275 -7.27 -9.58 -5.05
N VAL A 276 -6.27 -9.25 -4.23
CA VAL A 276 -6.11 -9.78 -2.88
C VAL A 276 -7.29 -9.36 -2.00
N PHE A 277 -7.58 -8.06 -1.91
CA PHE A 277 -8.69 -7.56 -1.10
C PHE A 277 -10.05 -8.08 -1.59
N GLY A 278 -10.31 -8.01 -2.90
CA GLY A 278 -11.55 -8.52 -3.49
C GLY A 278 -11.71 -10.04 -3.30
N GLY A 279 -10.61 -10.80 -3.43
CA GLY A 279 -10.61 -12.25 -3.22
C GLY A 279 -10.86 -12.65 -1.77
N ILE A 280 -10.22 -11.96 -0.80
CA ILE A 280 -10.48 -12.18 0.63
C ILE A 280 -11.93 -11.85 0.96
N GLY A 281 -12.47 -10.75 0.45
CA GLY A 281 -13.86 -10.39 0.71
C GLY A 281 -14.86 -11.36 0.08
N LEU A 282 -14.63 -11.81 -1.16
CA LEU A 282 -15.45 -12.84 -1.79
C LEU A 282 -15.39 -14.18 -1.01
N ALA A 283 -14.20 -14.58 -0.56
CA ALA A 283 -14.04 -15.76 0.28
C ALA A 283 -14.79 -15.63 1.61
N GLY A 284 -14.74 -14.45 2.24
CA GLY A 284 -15.53 -14.14 3.43
C GLY A 284 -17.03 -14.26 3.20
N TYR A 285 -17.54 -13.73 2.08
CA TYR A 285 -18.95 -13.85 1.71
C TYR A 285 -19.37 -15.30 1.44
N LEU A 286 -18.55 -16.08 0.73
CA LEU A 286 -18.81 -17.51 0.53
C LEU A 286 -18.77 -18.29 1.85
N GLY A 287 -17.89 -17.91 2.78
CA GLY A 287 -17.83 -18.47 4.12
C GLY A 287 -19.07 -18.17 4.96
N TYR A 288 -19.64 -16.97 4.84
CA TYR A 288 -20.96 -16.62 5.39
C TYR A 288 -22.05 -17.51 4.79
N LEU A 289 -22.11 -17.59 3.46
CA LEU A 289 -23.11 -18.38 2.76
C LEU A 289 -23.04 -19.88 3.16
N ALA A 290 -21.82 -20.41 3.33
CA ALA A 290 -21.57 -21.77 3.78
C ALA A 290 -22.03 -22.02 5.23
N ARG A 291 -21.68 -21.12 6.17
CA ARG A 291 -21.89 -21.35 7.61
C ARG A 291 -23.28 -20.95 8.10
N ASP A 292 -23.84 -19.88 7.55
CA ASP A 292 -25.05 -19.25 8.09
C ASP A 292 -26.30 -19.56 7.26
N VAL A 293 -26.15 -19.74 5.93
CA VAL A 293 -27.28 -19.95 5.02
C VAL A 293 -27.43 -21.42 4.61
N PHE A 294 -26.31 -22.10 4.31
CA PHE A 294 -26.29 -23.48 3.83
C PHE A 294 -25.58 -24.45 4.76
N ALA A 295 -25.58 -24.18 6.07
CA ALA A 295 -24.87 -24.96 7.09
C ALA A 295 -25.09 -26.48 6.98
N ASP A 296 -26.33 -26.88 6.71
CA ASP A 296 -26.75 -28.29 6.65
C ASP A 296 -26.76 -28.88 5.23
N SER A 297 -26.22 -28.18 4.23
CA SER A 297 -26.29 -28.58 2.82
C SER A 297 -24.93 -28.99 2.23
N LEU A 298 -24.74 -30.29 2.02
CA LEU A 298 -23.59 -30.84 1.31
C LEU A 298 -23.56 -30.48 -0.19
N LEU A 299 -24.68 -30.02 -0.75
CA LEU A 299 -24.76 -29.58 -2.15
C LEU A 299 -24.04 -28.25 -2.36
N PHE A 300 -24.01 -27.37 -1.36
CA PHE A 300 -23.43 -26.05 -1.49
C PHE A 300 -21.91 -26.11 -1.84
N PRO A 301 -21.06 -26.86 -1.12
CA PRO A 301 -19.66 -27.05 -1.51
C PRO A 301 -19.48 -27.65 -2.91
N VAL A 302 -20.38 -28.56 -3.33
CA VAL A 302 -20.34 -29.16 -4.68
C VAL A 302 -20.62 -28.11 -5.75
N PHE A 303 -21.65 -27.27 -5.58
CA PHE A 303 -21.94 -26.17 -6.51
C PHE A 303 -20.80 -25.15 -6.59
N VAL A 304 -20.23 -24.75 -5.44
CA VAL A 304 -19.09 -23.83 -5.40
C VAL A 304 -17.88 -24.43 -6.12
N SER A 305 -17.62 -25.73 -5.93
CA SER A 305 -16.58 -26.47 -6.66
C SER A 305 -16.81 -26.45 -8.17
N LEU A 306 -18.03 -26.74 -8.64
CA LEU A 306 -18.38 -26.72 -10.06
C LEU A 306 -18.22 -25.32 -10.67
N ILE A 307 -18.61 -24.26 -9.95
CA ILE A 307 -18.37 -22.87 -10.37
C ILE A 307 -16.87 -22.60 -10.50
N GLY A 308 -16.07 -23.04 -9.52
CA GLY A 308 -14.61 -22.91 -9.55
C GLY A 308 -13.98 -23.59 -10.77
N LEU A 309 -14.38 -24.83 -11.07
CA LEU A 309 -13.94 -25.56 -12.27
C LEU A 309 -14.36 -24.87 -13.55
N GLY A 310 -15.59 -24.34 -13.60
CA GLY A 310 -16.09 -23.55 -14.72
C GLY A 310 -15.26 -22.28 -14.97
N LEU A 311 -14.88 -21.56 -13.91
CA LEU A 311 -14.01 -20.39 -14.01
C LEU A 311 -12.59 -20.75 -14.50
N ILE A 312 -12.04 -21.88 -14.07
CA ILE A 312 -10.75 -22.38 -14.58
C ILE A 312 -10.85 -22.69 -16.08
N ALA A 313 -11.89 -23.40 -16.50
CA ALA A 313 -12.12 -23.71 -17.91
C ALA A 313 -12.30 -22.43 -18.75
N LEU A 314 -13.04 -21.44 -18.23
CA LEU A 314 -13.19 -20.13 -18.86
C LEU A 314 -11.85 -19.40 -18.97
N GLY A 315 -10.99 -19.48 -17.95
CA GLY A 315 -9.64 -18.92 -17.97
C GLY A 315 -8.76 -19.53 -19.08
N LEU A 316 -8.82 -20.85 -19.26
CA LEU A 316 -8.11 -21.55 -20.33
C LEU A 316 -8.66 -21.15 -21.72
N LEU A 317 -9.97 -21.03 -21.87
CA LEU A 317 -10.61 -20.58 -23.11
C LEU A 317 -10.24 -19.12 -23.44
N TYR A 318 -10.19 -18.26 -22.42
CA TYR A 318 -9.75 -16.89 -22.55
C TYR A 318 -8.28 -16.82 -22.99
N GLN A 319 -7.39 -17.61 -22.39
CA GLN A 319 -5.98 -17.67 -22.77
C GLN A 319 -5.80 -18.05 -24.24
N LYS A 320 -6.62 -18.98 -24.74
CA LYS A 320 -6.61 -19.44 -26.14
C LYS A 320 -7.09 -18.38 -27.14
N HIS A 321 -8.02 -17.49 -26.74
CA HIS A 321 -8.61 -16.46 -27.63
C HIS A 321 -8.17 -15.04 -27.29
N ARG A 322 -7.16 -14.89 -26.43
CA ARG A 322 -6.75 -13.62 -25.84
C ARG A 322 -6.45 -12.56 -26.89
N ASP A 323 -5.71 -12.92 -27.93
CA ASP A 323 -5.28 -11.96 -28.96
C ASP A 323 -6.48 -11.45 -29.76
N ARG A 324 -7.39 -12.34 -30.18
CA ARG A 324 -8.63 -11.98 -30.89
C ARG A 324 -9.59 -11.13 -30.05
N LEU A 325 -9.74 -11.46 -28.78
CA LEU A 325 -10.59 -10.68 -27.85
C LEU A 325 -10.01 -9.29 -27.58
N THR A 326 -8.69 -9.20 -27.44
CA THR A 326 -8.00 -7.92 -27.20
C THR A 326 -8.07 -7.01 -28.43
N GLU A 327 -7.95 -7.56 -29.63
CA GLU A 327 -8.13 -6.81 -30.88
C GLU A 327 -9.57 -6.33 -31.07
N SER A 328 -10.56 -7.19 -30.84
CA SER A 328 -11.97 -6.82 -30.97
C SER A 328 -12.41 -5.75 -29.97
N LEU A 329 -11.99 -5.86 -28.69
CA LEU A 329 -12.26 -4.83 -27.69
C LEU A 329 -11.62 -3.49 -28.03
N ARG A 330 -10.38 -3.50 -28.56
CA ARG A 330 -9.70 -2.26 -28.99
C ARG A 330 -10.38 -1.58 -30.17
N GLN A 331 -11.05 -2.32 -31.05
CA GLN A 331 -11.77 -1.76 -32.20
C GLN A 331 -13.07 -1.05 -31.79
N HIS A 332 -13.65 -1.40 -30.64
CA HIS A 332 -14.93 -0.85 -30.18
C HIS A 332 -14.79 0.21 -29.07
N LEU A 333 -13.60 0.37 -28.47
CA LEU A 333 -13.36 1.32 -27.39
C LEU A 333 -12.80 2.66 -27.93
N PRO A 334 -13.37 3.81 -27.51
CA PRO A 334 -12.83 5.12 -27.86
C PRO A 334 -11.40 5.30 -27.34
N GLN A 335 -10.56 6.03 -28.09
CA GLN A 335 -9.15 6.27 -27.77
C GLN A 335 -8.93 6.86 -26.36
N SER A 336 -9.85 7.69 -25.86
CA SER A 336 -9.79 8.26 -24.51
C SER A 336 -9.81 7.22 -23.38
N TRP A 337 -10.51 6.10 -23.58
CA TRP A 337 -10.57 5.00 -22.62
C TRP A 337 -9.36 4.06 -22.75
N LEU A 338 -8.84 3.90 -23.96
CA LEU A 338 -7.60 3.12 -24.18
C LEU A 338 -6.39 3.79 -23.53
N ASP A 339 -6.36 5.13 -23.53
CA ASP A 339 -5.30 5.88 -22.87
C ASP A 339 -5.44 5.91 -21.34
N SER A 340 -6.64 5.88 -20.79
CA SER A 340 -6.83 5.89 -19.33
C SER A 340 -6.59 4.53 -18.67
N LEU A 341 -6.69 3.43 -19.42
CA LEU A 341 -6.64 2.06 -18.89
C LEU A 341 -5.27 1.39 -19.11
N PRO A 342 -4.45 1.19 -18.05
CA PRO A 342 -3.15 0.55 -18.16
C PRO A 342 -3.22 -0.87 -18.74
N ALA A 343 -4.33 -1.58 -18.51
CA ALA A 343 -4.59 -2.91 -19.05
C ALA A 343 -4.65 -2.98 -20.58
N LEU A 344 -5.04 -1.89 -21.25
CA LEU A 344 -5.25 -1.83 -22.70
C LEU A 344 -4.13 -1.08 -23.43
N ARG A 345 -3.35 -0.25 -22.72
CA ARG A 345 -2.08 0.33 -23.22
C ARG A 345 -1.07 -0.76 -23.58
N ARG A 346 -0.39 -0.55 -24.72
CA ARG A 346 0.64 -1.44 -25.30
C ARG A 346 1.64 -1.93 -24.25
#